data_AF-A0A2V6X070-F1
#
_entry.id   AF-A0A2V6X070-F1
#
_cell.length_a   1.000
_cell.length_b   1.000
_cell.length_c   1.000
_cell.angle_alpha   90.00
_cell.angle_beta   90.00
_cell.angle_gamma   90.00
#
_symmetry.space_group_name_H-M   'P 1'
#
loop_
_entity.id
_entity.type
_entity.pdbx_description
1 polymer ?
#
loop_
_entity_poly.entity_id
_entity_poly.type
_entity_poly.pdbx_seq_one_letter_code
_entity_poly.pdbx_strand_id
1 'polypeptide(L)'
;MRHTLRLVAVAGLAAAMVSAAPAPVPPSRLLDEVKVLTASAMDGRAAGTPGNERAARHIAAVLREAGLRPADAAGYARPFAIPARVRLGEGNLLALATLAPRPFALGTDWTPVGGSADGAVGGDLVFVGYGISAPGLGWDEYAGLEVRGRIVLALGGEPRRADPSSPFATAYLAGYGQLREKLRTARAHGARALLFVARPGAEPDRLPPLGAAVGAVDLVAAAVTRATADALLAPAGERLAPLLTRIDATLRPASRPLARARVELAVRLRRDAGTTTNIVAELPGTDPSLAREVVVVGAHYDALGRTGQGSLDA
;
A
#
# COMPACT_ATOMS: atom_id res chain seq x y z
N MET A 1 16.14 -9.40 93.19
CA MET A 1 14.81 -9.93 92.80
C MET A 1 14.69 -9.82 91.29
N ARG A 2 14.44 -10.95 90.62
CA ARG A 2 14.37 -11.06 89.15
C ARG A 2 12.99 -10.58 88.69
N HIS A 3 12.92 -9.59 87.80
CA HIS A 3 11.69 -9.25 87.09
C HIS A 3 11.88 -9.52 85.60
N THR A 4 11.14 -10.53 85.15
CA THR A 4 11.03 -11.09 83.81
C THR A 4 10.42 -10.11 82.81
N LEU A 5 11.12 -9.86 81.70
CA LEU A 5 10.56 -9.23 80.50
C LEU A 5 9.56 -10.18 79.83
N ARG A 6 8.32 -9.74 79.61
CA ARG A 6 7.35 -10.41 78.74
C ARG A 6 7.57 -9.95 77.29
N LEU A 7 8.06 -10.84 76.43
CA LEU A 7 7.98 -10.65 74.98
C LEU A 7 6.53 -10.83 74.53
N VAL A 8 5.96 -9.79 73.91
CA VAL A 8 4.72 -9.91 73.13
C VAL A 8 5.13 -10.28 71.70
N ALA A 9 4.83 -11.51 71.29
CA ALA A 9 4.99 -11.95 69.91
C ALA A 9 3.86 -11.34 69.07
N VAL A 10 4.18 -10.35 68.24
CA VAL A 10 3.31 -9.89 67.16
C VAL A 10 3.43 -10.91 66.03
N ALA A 11 2.45 -11.82 65.93
CA ALA A 11 2.33 -12.70 64.78
C ALA A 11 1.91 -11.87 63.56
N GLY A 12 2.89 -11.49 62.74
CA GLY A 12 2.65 -10.87 61.44
C GLY A 12 2.00 -11.89 60.51
N LEU A 13 0.72 -11.70 60.21
CA LEU A 13 0.03 -12.41 59.15
C LEU A 13 0.54 -11.88 57.81
N ALA A 14 1.68 -12.40 57.34
CA ALA A 14 2.12 -12.21 55.97
C ALA A 14 1.16 -13.02 55.07
N ALA A 15 0.10 -12.37 54.61
CA ALA A 15 -0.73 -12.91 53.54
C ALA A 15 0.15 -12.96 52.28
N ALA A 16 0.71 -14.15 52.00
CA ALA A 16 1.32 -14.43 50.72
C ALA A 16 0.23 -14.27 49.66
N MET A 17 0.28 -13.16 48.92
CA MET A 17 -0.50 -13.01 47.70
C MET A 17 0.07 -14.00 46.71
N VAL A 18 -0.51 -15.20 46.68
CA VAL A 18 -0.35 -16.11 45.56
C VAL A 18 -0.84 -15.35 44.34
N SER A 19 0.09 -14.90 43.49
CA SER A 19 -0.24 -14.38 42.17
C SER A 19 -0.87 -15.53 41.40
N ALA A 20 -2.20 -15.61 41.42
CA ALA A 20 -2.92 -16.50 40.53
C ALA A 20 -2.45 -16.20 39.11
N ALA A 21 -2.02 -17.24 38.39
CA ALA A 21 -1.76 -17.09 36.96
C ALA A 21 -3.02 -16.45 36.34
N PRO A 22 -2.87 -15.41 35.49
CA PRO A 22 -4.03 -14.76 34.90
C PRO A 22 -4.87 -15.82 34.19
N ALA A 23 -6.17 -15.83 34.48
CA ALA A 23 -7.08 -16.76 33.80
C ALA A 23 -6.94 -16.55 32.28
N PRO A 24 -6.79 -17.64 31.50
CA PRO A 24 -6.64 -17.51 30.06
C PRO A 24 -7.87 -16.81 29.47
N VAL A 25 -7.64 -15.90 28.52
CA VAL A 25 -8.71 -15.20 27.82
C VAL A 25 -9.57 -16.25 27.11
N PRO A 26 -10.88 -16.37 27.42
CA PRO A 26 -11.73 -17.36 26.77
C PRO A 26 -11.78 -17.14 25.25
N PRO A 27 -11.72 -18.20 24.43
CA PRO A 27 -11.82 -18.07 22.97
C PRO A 27 -13.09 -17.34 22.51
N SER A 28 -14.19 -17.48 23.26
CA SER A 28 -15.44 -16.76 23.00
C SER A 28 -15.27 -15.25 23.07
N ARG A 29 -14.50 -14.75 24.05
CA ARG A 29 -14.21 -13.31 24.17
C ARG A 29 -13.46 -12.79 22.96
N LEU A 30 -12.44 -13.52 22.50
CA LEU A 30 -11.69 -13.16 21.28
C LEU A 30 -12.61 -13.13 20.05
N LEU A 31 -13.50 -14.12 19.91
CA LEU A 31 -14.46 -14.18 18.81
C LEU A 31 -15.45 -13.02 18.85
N ASP A 32 -15.89 -12.59 20.03
CA ASP A 32 -16.82 -11.46 20.16
C ASP A 32 -16.16 -10.13 19.77
N GLU A 33 -14.87 -9.94 20.09
CA GLU A 33 -14.10 -8.81 19.59
C GLU A 33 -14.00 -8.82 18.07
N VAL A 34 -13.74 -9.98 17.46
CA VAL A 34 -13.73 -10.13 16.00
C VAL A 34 -15.09 -9.75 15.41
N LYS A 35 -16.21 -10.22 15.97
CA LYS A 35 -17.55 -9.86 15.51
C LYS A 35 -17.80 -8.35 15.58
N VAL A 36 -17.45 -7.69 16.69
CA VAL A 36 -17.59 -6.23 16.82
C VAL A 36 -16.70 -5.51 15.80
N LEU A 37 -15.44 -5.94 15.66
CA LEU A 37 -14.47 -5.39 14.72
C LEU A 37 -14.71 -5.82 13.25
N THR A 38 -15.77 -6.54 12.95
CA THR A 38 -16.16 -6.89 11.57
C THR A 38 -17.62 -6.55 11.27
N ALA A 39 -18.37 -6.07 12.26
CA ALA A 39 -19.76 -5.68 12.11
C ALA A 39 -19.94 -4.57 11.05
N SER A 40 -21.08 -4.61 10.34
CA SER A 40 -21.49 -3.60 9.36
C SER A 40 -21.45 -2.18 9.93
N ALA A 41 -21.76 -2.03 11.22
CA ALA A 41 -21.67 -0.78 11.96
C ALA A 41 -20.28 -0.14 11.87
N MET A 42 -19.23 -0.87 11.55
CA MET A 42 -17.87 -0.34 11.46
C MET A 42 -17.41 -0.03 10.04
N ASP A 43 -18.28 -0.24 9.05
CA ASP A 43 -18.15 0.23 7.67
C ASP A 43 -16.78 -0.07 7.03
N GLY A 44 -16.27 -1.28 7.28
CA GLY A 44 -14.97 -1.76 6.79
C GLY A 44 -13.75 -1.04 7.35
N ARG A 45 -13.91 -0.03 8.20
CA ARG A 45 -12.86 0.60 9.04
C ARG A 45 -11.56 1.00 8.33
N ALA A 46 -11.66 1.52 7.10
CA ALA A 46 -10.53 2.15 6.42
C ALA A 46 -10.00 3.36 7.19
N ALA A 47 -8.68 3.52 7.22
CA ALA A 47 -8.03 4.62 7.94
C ALA A 47 -8.66 5.99 7.62
N GLY A 48 -8.96 6.77 8.66
CA GLY A 48 -9.58 8.09 8.53
C GLY A 48 -11.07 8.09 8.15
N THR A 49 -11.75 6.94 8.22
CA THR A 49 -13.21 6.86 8.09
C THR A 49 -13.91 6.91 9.45
N PRO A 50 -15.20 7.29 9.52
CA PRO A 50 -15.99 7.18 10.74
C PRO A 50 -16.03 5.75 11.32
N GLY A 51 -15.95 4.73 10.46
CA GLY A 51 -15.85 3.32 10.88
C GLY A 51 -14.56 3.01 11.62
N ASN A 52 -13.44 3.56 11.17
CA ASN A 52 -12.15 3.47 11.83
C ASN A 52 -12.15 4.20 13.18
N GLU A 53 -12.78 5.37 13.27
CA GLU A 53 -12.95 6.06 14.56
C GLU A 53 -13.77 5.26 15.57
N ARG A 54 -14.84 4.58 15.12
CA ARG A 54 -15.62 3.67 15.99
C ARG A 54 -14.77 2.50 16.47
N ALA A 55 -13.92 1.94 15.61
CA ALA A 55 -12.94 0.91 15.99
C ALA A 55 -11.99 1.41 17.08
N ALA A 56 -11.42 2.60 16.89
CA ALA A 56 -10.48 3.20 17.82
C ALA A 56 -11.11 3.42 19.20
N ARG A 57 -12.35 3.91 19.25
CA ARG A 57 -13.12 4.06 20.50
C ARG A 57 -13.40 2.72 21.18
N HIS A 58 -13.76 1.70 20.42
CA HIS A 58 -13.99 0.35 20.94
C HIS A 58 -12.72 -0.23 21.57
N ILE A 59 -11.58 -0.14 20.88
CA ILE A 59 -10.29 -0.64 21.39
C ILE A 59 -9.88 0.11 22.66
N ALA A 60 -10.02 1.44 22.70
CA ALA A 60 -9.74 2.21 23.91
C ALA A 60 -10.64 1.79 25.10
N ALA A 61 -11.91 1.43 24.84
CA ALA A 61 -12.80 0.91 25.87
C ALA A 61 -12.33 -0.45 26.40
N VAL A 62 -11.97 -1.38 25.52
CA VAL A 62 -11.44 -2.72 25.90
C VAL A 62 -10.15 -2.60 26.71
N LEU A 63 -9.22 -1.73 26.32
CA LEU A 63 -7.97 -1.50 27.06
C LEU A 63 -8.24 -0.95 28.47
N ARG A 64 -9.18 0.00 28.58
CA ARG A 64 -9.60 0.55 29.86
C ARG A 64 -10.28 -0.49 30.75
N GLU A 65 -11.14 -1.34 30.19
CA GLU A 65 -11.79 -2.45 30.91
C GLU A 65 -10.77 -3.50 31.38
N ALA A 66 -9.67 -3.68 30.65
CA ALA A 66 -8.55 -4.53 31.05
C ALA A 66 -7.65 -3.88 32.12
N GLY A 67 -7.96 -2.66 32.58
CA GLY A 67 -7.19 -1.96 33.62
C GLY A 67 -5.93 -1.25 33.12
N LEU A 68 -5.71 -1.21 31.79
CA LEU A 68 -4.59 -0.49 31.19
C LEU A 68 -4.86 1.02 31.21
N ARG A 69 -3.82 1.81 31.44
CA ARG A 69 -3.93 3.28 31.54
C ARG A 69 -3.47 3.93 30.24
N PRO A 70 -3.92 5.14 29.91
CA PRO A 70 -3.33 5.89 28.80
C PRO A 70 -1.85 6.17 29.09
N ALA A 71 -1.01 6.19 28.05
CA ALA A 71 0.44 6.39 28.20
C ALA A 71 0.83 7.81 28.65
N ASP A 72 -0.10 8.78 28.60
CA ASP A 72 0.10 10.13 29.09
C ASP A 72 -1.25 10.83 29.32
N ALA A 73 -1.22 12.10 29.73
CA ALA A 73 -2.40 12.92 30.01
C ALA A 73 -3.27 13.22 28.76
N ALA A 74 -2.79 12.97 27.54
CA ALA A 74 -3.57 13.15 26.31
C ALA A 74 -4.60 12.03 26.07
N GLY A 75 -4.69 11.05 26.97
CA GLY A 75 -5.62 9.92 26.88
C GLY A 75 -5.06 8.79 26.02
N TYR A 76 -5.92 7.90 25.51
CA TYR A 76 -5.48 6.75 24.70
C TYR A 76 -5.17 7.12 23.24
N ALA A 77 -5.81 8.17 22.73
CA ALA A 77 -5.74 8.55 21.33
C ALA A 77 -4.44 9.31 20.99
N ARG A 78 -3.75 8.89 19.94
CA ARG A 78 -2.61 9.59 19.33
C ARG A 78 -2.94 9.90 17.86
N PRO A 79 -3.60 11.04 17.57
CA PRO A 79 -3.97 11.39 16.20
C PRO A 79 -2.72 11.70 15.36
N PHE A 80 -2.75 11.28 14.10
CA PHE A 80 -1.73 11.61 13.12
C PHE A 80 -2.33 11.78 11.73
N ALA A 81 -1.66 12.56 10.90
CA ALA A 81 -2.06 12.76 9.52
C ALA A 81 -1.74 11.50 8.69
N ILE A 82 -2.71 11.07 7.88
CA ILE A 82 -2.52 10.02 6.89
C ILE A 82 -2.54 10.60 5.48
N PRO A 83 -1.90 9.90 4.52
CA PRO A 83 -1.98 10.27 3.13
C PRO A 83 -3.43 10.46 2.71
N ALA A 84 -3.62 11.50 1.91
CA ALA A 84 -4.90 12.05 1.61
C ALA A 84 -5.88 11.07 0.97
N ARG A 85 -7.18 11.27 1.20
CA ARG A 85 -8.18 10.77 0.26
C ARG A 85 -7.91 11.45 -1.09
N VAL A 86 -7.55 10.64 -2.09
CA VAL A 86 -7.22 11.13 -3.42
C VAL A 86 -8.49 11.25 -4.24
N ARG A 87 -8.71 12.42 -4.83
CA ARG A 87 -9.79 12.70 -5.79
C ARG A 87 -9.19 13.23 -7.09
N LEU A 88 -9.92 13.05 -8.18
CA LEU A 88 -9.57 13.69 -9.45
C LEU A 88 -9.72 15.21 -9.32
N GLY A 89 -8.69 15.94 -9.74
CA GLY A 89 -8.77 17.35 -10.05
C GLY A 89 -9.30 17.59 -11.47
N GLU A 90 -9.42 18.86 -11.83
CA GLU A 90 -9.79 19.27 -13.19
C GLU A 90 -8.57 19.24 -14.12
N GLY A 91 -8.79 19.09 -15.43
CA GLY A 91 -7.72 19.15 -16.43
C GLY A 91 -6.84 17.89 -16.51
N ASN A 92 -7.34 16.75 -16.05
CA ASN A 92 -6.72 15.45 -16.33
C ASN A 92 -6.85 15.13 -17.83
N LEU A 93 -5.76 14.70 -18.46
CA LEU A 93 -5.70 14.41 -19.90
C LEU A 93 -4.73 13.25 -20.16
N LEU A 94 -5.12 12.33 -21.03
CA LEU A 94 -4.20 11.43 -21.72
C LEU A 94 -4.58 11.45 -23.19
N ALA A 95 -3.61 11.72 -24.06
CA ALA A 95 -3.84 11.74 -25.51
C ALA A 95 -2.62 11.24 -26.28
N LEU A 96 -2.88 10.62 -27.44
CA LEU A 96 -1.87 10.51 -28.48
C LEU A 96 -1.68 11.87 -29.13
N ALA A 97 -0.48 12.42 -29.00
CA ALA A 97 -0.06 13.66 -29.62
C ALA A 97 0.28 13.40 -31.10
N THR A 98 -0.75 13.41 -31.94
CA THR A 98 -0.62 13.41 -33.40
C THR A 98 -1.05 14.77 -33.96
N LEU A 99 -0.99 14.95 -35.29
CA LEU A 99 -1.50 16.18 -35.94
C LEU A 99 -2.96 16.49 -35.58
N ALA A 100 -3.74 15.45 -35.25
CA ALA A 100 -5.05 15.57 -34.62
C ALA A 100 -5.00 14.82 -33.27
N PRO A 101 -4.82 15.52 -32.14
CA PRO A 101 -4.73 14.89 -30.84
C PRO A 101 -5.92 13.96 -30.58
N ARG A 102 -5.63 12.73 -30.18
CA ARG A 102 -6.67 11.72 -29.89
C ARG A 102 -6.73 11.48 -28.39
N PRO A 103 -7.68 12.10 -27.68
CA PRO A 103 -7.82 11.90 -26.23
C PRO A 103 -8.39 10.52 -25.92
N PHE A 104 -8.01 10.01 -24.76
CA PHE A 104 -8.55 8.80 -24.16
C PHE A 104 -9.51 9.14 -23.01
N ALA A 105 -10.59 8.37 -22.86
CA ALA A 105 -11.63 8.61 -21.87
C ALA A 105 -11.16 8.27 -20.45
N LEU A 106 -11.13 9.29 -19.58
CA LEU A 106 -10.81 9.12 -18.16
C LEU A 106 -11.86 8.21 -17.47
N GLY A 107 -11.39 7.24 -16.70
CA GLY A 107 -12.22 6.25 -16.00
C GLY A 107 -12.61 5.03 -16.86
N THR A 108 -12.44 5.10 -18.18
CA THR A 108 -12.71 3.99 -19.11
C THR A 108 -11.42 3.46 -19.72
N ASP A 109 -10.64 4.32 -20.36
CA ASP A 109 -9.40 3.98 -21.04
C ASP A 109 -8.19 4.08 -20.10
N TRP A 110 -8.24 5.03 -19.16
CA TRP A 110 -7.15 5.31 -18.24
C TRP A 110 -7.61 5.98 -16.94
N THR A 111 -6.76 5.96 -15.92
CA THR A 111 -6.95 6.71 -14.68
C THR A 111 -5.58 7.10 -14.10
N PRO A 112 -5.43 8.26 -13.44
CA PRO A 112 -4.25 8.54 -12.64
C PRO A 112 -3.96 7.45 -11.60
N VAL A 113 -2.68 7.21 -11.34
CA VAL A 113 -2.28 6.43 -10.15
C VAL A 113 -2.44 7.34 -8.94
N GLY A 114 -3.08 6.86 -7.86
CA GLY A 114 -3.35 7.68 -6.66
C GLY A 114 -2.10 8.32 -6.03
N GLY A 115 -0.97 7.61 -6.08
CA GLY A 115 0.33 8.11 -5.63
C GLY A 115 1.06 9.02 -6.62
N SER A 116 0.54 9.27 -7.83
CA SER A 116 1.19 10.09 -8.85
C SER A 116 1.53 11.49 -8.35
N ALA A 117 2.61 12.07 -8.86
CA ALA A 117 2.84 13.52 -8.81
C ALA A 117 1.82 14.25 -9.70
N ASP A 118 1.52 15.51 -9.35
CA ASP A 118 0.75 16.39 -10.23
C ASP A 118 1.68 16.98 -11.29
N GLY A 119 1.21 17.07 -12.53
CA GLY A 119 2.01 17.63 -13.60
C GLY A 119 1.42 17.39 -14.98
N ALA A 120 1.96 18.12 -15.96
CA ALA A 120 1.70 17.90 -17.38
C ALA A 120 3.02 17.58 -18.07
N VAL A 121 3.03 16.50 -18.84
CA VAL A 121 4.20 15.99 -19.55
C VAL A 121 3.79 15.62 -20.97
N GLY A 122 4.63 15.97 -21.92
CA GLY A 122 4.48 15.57 -23.32
C GLY A 122 5.80 15.04 -23.83
N GLY A 123 5.79 13.95 -24.59
CA GLY A 123 7.03 13.37 -25.09
C GLY A 123 6.87 12.04 -25.80
N ASP A 124 7.99 11.55 -26.32
CA ASP A 124 8.06 10.25 -26.99
C ASP A 124 7.82 9.12 -25.98
N LEU A 125 7.12 8.09 -26.45
CA LEU A 125 6.81 6.90 -25.67
C LEU A 125 7.89 5.83 -25.88
N VAL A 126 8.32 5.21 -24.79
CA VAL A 126 9.22 4.05 -24.82
C VAL A 126 8.50 2.87 -24.16
N PHE A 127 8.41 1.74 -24.86
CA PHE A 127 7.94 0.51 -24.24
C PHE A 127 9.10 -0.11 -23.46
N VAL A 128 8.91 -0.33 -22.17
CA VAL A 128 9.92 -0.90 -21.28
C VAL A 128 9.53 -2.29 -20.78
N GLY A 129 8.77 -3.08 -21.56
CA GLY A 129 8.44 -4.45 -21.18
C GLY A 129 7.66 -4.49 -19.87
N TYR A 130 8.16 -5.27 -18.90
CA TYR A 130 7.64 -5.20 -17.54
C TYR A 130 8.21 -4.02 -16.75
N GLY A 131 9.25 -3.32 -17.18
CA GLY A 131 9.83 -2.17 -16.47
C GLY A 131 10.64 -2.59 -15.25
N ILE A 132 11.25 -3.78 -15.32
CA ILE A 132 12.06 -4.39 -14.28
C ILE A 132 13.54 -4.07 -14.53
N SER A 133 14.24 -3.68 -13.47
CA SER A 133 15.70 -3.68 -13.41
C SER A 133 16.11 -4.56 -12.22
N ALA A 134 16.70 -5.71 -12.51
CA ALA A 134 17.07 -6.76 -11.58
C ALA A 134 18.48 -7.29 -11.95
N PRO A 135 19.56 -6.56 -11.60
CA PRO A 135 20.93 -6.93 -11.95
C PRO A 135 21.32 -8.34 -11.48
N GLY A 136 20.83 -8.77 -10.31
CA GLY A 136 21.07 -10.12 -9.78
C GLY A 136 20.46 -11.26 -10.62
N LEU A 137 19.52 -10.94 -11.52
CA LEU A 137 18.94 -11.87 -12.49
C LEU A 137 19.46 -11.64 -13.91
N GLY A 138 20.42 -10.72 -14.09
CA GLY A 138 20.87 -10.29 -15.41
C GLY A 138 19.76 -9.67 -16.27
N TRP A 139 18.71 -9.11 -15.64
CA TRP A 139 17.55 -8.57 -16.33
C TRP A 139 17.47 -7.06 -16.15
N ASP A 140 17.47 -6.30 -17.25
CA ASP A 140 17.24 -4.87 -17.21
C ASP A 140 16.50 -4.42 -18.46
N GLU A 141 15.24 -4.00 -18.29
CA GLU A 141 14.41 -3.49 -19.38
C GLU A 141 14.83 -2.10 -19.88
N TYR A 142 15.68 -1.40 -19.11
CA TYR A 142 16.16 -0.06 -19.43
C TYR A 142 17.55 -0.05 -20.07
N ALA A 143 18.24 -1.20 -20.09
CA ALA A 143 19.60 -1.31 -20.60
C ALA A 143 19.68 -0.86 -22.08
N GLY A 144 20.55 0.11 -22.35
CA GLY A 144 20.75 0.66 -23.70
C GLY A 144 19.60 1.54 -24.22
N LEU A 145 18.61 1.86 -23.40
CA LEU A 145 17.49 2.73 -23.77
C LEU A 145 17.65 4.14 -23.19
N GLU A 146 17.51 5.13 -24.07
CA GLU A 146 17.35 6.52 -23.66
C GLU A 146 15.94 6.72 -23.09
N VAL A 147 15.77 6.72 -21.77
CA VAL A 147 14.45 6.98 -21.14
C VAL A 147 14.41 8.31 -20.38
N ARG A 148 15.56 8.98 -20.24
CA ARG A 148 15.65 10.26 -19.53
C ARG A 148 14.76 11.30 -20.21
N GLY A 149 13.84 11.88 -19.44
CA GLY A 149 12.89 12.89 -19.92
C GLY A 149 11.74 12.35 -20.77
N ARG A 150 11.66 11.03 -20.99
CA ARG A 150 10.63 10.37 -21.82
C ARG A 150 9.47 9.84 -20.98
N ILE A 151 8.40 9.45 -21.66
CA ILE A 151 7.27 8.74 -21.06
C ILE A 151 7.51 7.25 -21.30
N VAL A 152 7.41 6.42 -20.27
CA VAL A 152 7.59 4.97 -20.40
C VAL A 152 6.27 4.24 -20.26
N LEU A 153 6.05 3.19 -21.05
CA LEU A 153 4.92 2.27 -20.95
C LEU A 153 5.42 0.93 -20.40
N ALA A 154 4.91 0.51 -19.24
CA ALA A 154 5.34 -0.72 -18.58
C ALA A 154 4.15 -1.59 -18.16
N LEU A 155 4.37 -2.91 -18.19
CA LEU A 155 3.40 -3.92 -17.77
C LEU A 155 3.52 -4.23 -16.27
N GLY A 156 2.39 -4.53 -15.64
CA GLY A 156 2.34 -5.14 -14.31
C GLY A 156 2.79 -6.59 -14.32
N GLY A 157 3.27 -7.08 -13.17
CA GLY A 157 3.77 -8.45 -13.04
C GLY A 157 5.19 -8.61 -13.59
N GLU A 158 5.51 -9.86 -13.93
CA GLU A 158 6.84 -10.34 -14.32
C GLU A 158 6.69 -11.43 -15.43
N PRO A 159 7.74 -11.64 -16.25
CA PRO A 159 7.77 -12.70 -17.27
C PRO A 159 7.46 -14.09 -16.70
N ARG A 160 6.61 -14.84 -17.41
CA ARG A 160 6.19 -16.21 -17.06
C ARG A 160 5.84 -16.41 -15.57
N ARG A 161 5.11 -15.50 -14.94
CA ARG A 161 4.80 -15.54 -13.49
C ARG A 161 4.25 -16.88 -12.98
N ALA A 162 3.46 -17.60 -13.79
CA ALA A 162 2.87 -18.88 -13.41
C ALA A 162 3.81 -20.08 -13.59
N ASP A 163 4.96 -19.88 -14.21
CA ASP A 163 5.96 -20.91 -14.49
C ASP A 163 7.00 -20.96 -13.34
N PRO A 164 7.11 -22.07 -12.59
CA PRO A 164 8.10 -22.22 -11.53
C PRO A 164 9.56 -22.12 -12.02
N SER A 165 9.79 -22.32 -13.33
CA SER A 165 11.12 -22.17 -13.95
C SER A 165 11.45 -20.73 -14.33
N SER A 166 10.51 -19.78 -14.14
CA SER A 166 10.77 -18.37 -14.38
C SER A 166 11.94 -17.87 -13.50
N PRO A 167 12.87 -17.06 -14.04
CA PRO A 167 13.91 -16.43 -13.22
C PRO A 167 13.32 -15.53 -12.12
N PHE A 168 12.04 -15.18 -12.21
CA PHE A 168 11.32 -14.38 -11.22
C PHE A 168 10.54 -15.22 -10.19
N ALA A 169 10.45 -16.54 -10.34
CA ALA A 169 9.62 -17.41 -9.49
C ALA A 169 9.99 -17.33 -8.00
N THR A 170 11.29 -17.24 -7.69
CA THR A 170 11.81 -17.12 -6.31
C THR A 170 12.04 -15.67 -5.89
N ALA A 171 11.91 -14.72 -6.81
CA ALA A 171 12.16 -13.29 -6.58
C ALA A 171 10.90 -12.50 -6.17
N TYR A 172 9.80 -13.18 -5.84
CA TYR A 172 8.55 -12.54 -5.40
C TYR A 172 8.76 -11.53 -4.25
N LEU A 173 9.62 -11.86 -3.29
CA LEU A 173 9.94 -10.99 -2.15
C LEU A 173 10.59 -9.66 -2.57
N ALA A 174 11.25 -9.63 -3.74
CA ALA A 174 11.88 -8.43 -4.27
C ALA A 174 10.87 -7.42 -4.84
N GLY A 175 9.59 -7.80 -4.98
CA GLY A 175 8.54 -6.85 -5.37
C GLY A 175 8.58 -6.42 -6.84
N TYR A 176 9.55 -6.87 -7.65
CA TYR A 176 9.38 -7.30 -9.06
C TYR A 176 8.15 -6.71 -9.72
N GLY A 177 7.05 -7.45 -9.64
CA GLY A 177 5.78 -7.25 -10.30
C GLY A 177 4.96 -6.04 -9.90
N GLN A 178 5.26 -5.42 -8.76
CA GLN A 178 4.38 -4.45 -8.12
C GLN A 178 4.49 -3.07 -8.75
N LEU A 179 3.35 -2.38 -8.89
CA LEU A 179 3.26 -1.01 -9.43
C LEU A 179 4.22 -0.04 -8.71
N ARG A 180 4.33 -0.14 -7.38
CA ARG A 180 5.24 0.71 -6.59
C ARG A 180 6.68 0.57 -7.03
N GLU A 181 7.11 -0.65 -7.33
CA GLU A 181 8.48 -0.91 -7.79
C GLU A 181 8.68 -0.39 -9.21
N LYS A 182 7.70 -0.58 -10.10
CA LYS A 182 7.76 -0.02 -11.46
C LYS A 182 7.91 1.50 -11.47
N LEU A 183 7.17 2.20 -10.60
CA LEU A 183 7.27 3.65 -10.43
C LEU A 183 8.66 4.08 -9.96
N ARG A 184 9.23 3.37 -8.96
CA ARG A 184 10.59 3.64 -8.46
C ARG A 184 11.64 3.43 -9.55
N THR A 185 11.58 2.30 -10.24
CA THR A 185 12.54 1.94 -11.29
C THR A 185 12.49 2.92 -12.45
N ALA A 186 11.29 3.27 -12.95
CA ALA A 186 11.12 4.26 -14.00
C ALA A 186 11.73 5.63 -13.60
N ARG A 187 11.44 6.09 -12.38
CA ARG A 187 12.02 7.33 -11.84
C ARG A 187 13.54 7.26 -11.71
N ALA A 188 14.08 6.15 -11.22
CA ALA A 188 15.53 5.96 -11.06
C ALA A 188 16.29 6.04 -12.40
N HIS A 189 15.66 5.60 -13.49
CA HIS A 189 16.21 5.71 -14.84
C HIS A 189 15.95 7.09 -15.49
N GLY A 190 15.25 7.99 -14.81
CA GLY A 190 15.01 9.36 -15.26
C GLY A 190 13.80 9.52 -16.19
N ALA A 191 12.89 8.54 -16.24
CA ALA A 191 11.61 8.72 -16.92
C ALA A 191 10.84 9.89 -16.31
N ARG A 192 10.13 10.64 -17.15
CA ARG A 192 9.32 11.79 -16.72
C ARG A 192 7.88 11.41 -16.38
N ALA A 193 7.41 10.30 -16.95
CA ALA A 193 6.16 9.67 -16.55
C ALA A 193 6.14 8.17 -16.82
N LEU A 194 5.24 7.48 -16.10
CA LEU A 194 4.92 6.07 -16.31
C LEU A 194 3.44 5.91 -16.72
N LEU A 195 3.22 5.26 -17.86
CA LEU A 195 1.96 4.63 -18.20
C LEU A 195 2.03 3.15 -17.79
N PHE A 196 1.19 2.75 -16.86
CA PHE A 196 1.15 1.40 -16.32
C PHE A 196 0.01 0.61 -16.93
N VAL A 197 0.30 -0.58 -17.45
CA VAL A 197 -0.71 -1.53 -17.91
C VAL A 197 -0.87 -2.60 -16.83
N ALA A 198 -2.10 -2.97 -16.51
CA ALA A 198 -2.33 -4.09 -15.60
C ALA A 198 -1.65 -5.37 -16.11
N ARG A 199 -1.38 -6.30 -15.18
CA ARG A 199 -0.67 -7.54 -15.48
C ARG A 199 -1.37 -8.31 -16.62
N PRO A 200 -0.64 -8.74 -17.66
CA PRO A 200 -1.17 -9.60 -18.71
C PRO A 200 -1.85 -10.86 -18.12
N GLY A 201 -3.03 -11.20 -18.64
CA GLY A 201 -3.82 -12.36 -18.19
C GLY A 201 -4.55 -12.16 -16.86
N ALA A 202 -4.49 -10.98 -16.24
CA ALA A 202 -5.42 -10.61 -15.17
C ALA A 202 -6.77 -10.23 -15.78
N GLU A 203 -7.82 -11.01 -15.50
CA GLU A 203 -9.18 -10.69 -15.93
C GLU A 203 -10.08 -10.33 -14.74
N PRO A 204 -10.98 -9.34 -14.90
CA PRO A 204 -11.15 -8.47 -16.07
C PRO A 204 -10.07 -7.38 -16.21
N ASP A 205 -9.89 -6.82 -17.41
CA ASP A 205 -9.05 -5.64 -17.68
C ASP A 205 -9.58 -4.38 -16.98
N ARG A 206 -9.32 -4.26 -15.67
CA ARG A 206 -9.81 -3.14 -14.85
C ARG A 206 -8.69 -2.17 -14.52
N LEU A 207 -9.01 -0.89 -14.69
CA LEU A 207 -8.21 0.20 -14.13
C LEU A 207 -8.17 0.07 -12.60
N PRO A 208 -7.01 0.33 -11.96
CA PRO A 208 -6.92 0.33 -10.51
C PRO A 208 -7.77 1.47 -9.92
N PRO A 209 -8.38 1.29 -8.74
CA PRO A 209 -9.08 2.37 -8.08
C PRO A 209 -8.09 3.49 -7.73
N LEU A 210 -8.54 4.75 -7.84
CA LEU A 210 -7.69 5.91 -7.56
C LEU A 210 -7.13 5.88 -6.12
N GLY A 211 -7.89 5.37 -5.16
CA GLY A 211 -7.48 5.21 -3.77
C GLY A 211 -6.61 3.97 -3.48
N ALA A 212 -6.18 3.22 -4.50
CA ALA A 212 -5.26 2.10 -4.30
C ALA A 212 -4.00 2.57 -3.55
N ALA A 213 -3.63 1.87 -2.49
CA ALA A 213 -2.54 2.24 -1.59
C ALA A 213 -1.18 2.19 -2.30
N VAL A 214 -0.85 3.24 -3.02
CA VAL A 214 0.47 3.55 -3.55
C VAL A 214 0.90 4.81 -2.84
N GLY A 215 1.92 4.72 -1.98
CA GLY A 215 2.50 5.90 -1.34
C GLY A 215 2.90 6.93 -2.41
N ALA A 216 2.89 8.22 -2.05
CA ALA A 216 3.24 9.30 -2.98
C ALA A 216 4.58 9.01 -3.68
N VAL A 217 4.60 9.23 -4.99
CA VAL A 217 5.79 9.11 -5.84
C VAL A 217 6.00 10.41 -6.61
N ASP A 218 7.26 10.85 -6.67
CA ASP A 218 7.65 12.04 -7.45
C ASP A 218 7.78 11.72 -8.95
N LEU A 219 6.74 11.13 -9.52
CA LEU A 219 6.64 10.77 -10.92
C LEU A 219 5.18 10.92 -11.38
N VAL A 220 4.97 11.56 -12.53
CA VAL A 220 3.64 11.63 -13.14
C VAL A 220 3.27 10.23 -13.65
N ALA A 221 2.14 9.69 -13.23
CA ALA A 221 1.79 8.31 -13.52
C ALA A 221 0.29 8.08 -13.73
N ALA A 222 -0.02 7.24 -14.71
CA ALA A 222 -1.38 6.80 -15.00
C ALA A 222 -1.39 5.31 -15.27
N ALA A 223 -2.52 4.67 -14.93
CA ALA A 223 -2.83 3.33 -15.40
C ALA A 223 -3.69 3.41 -16.66
N VAL A 224 -3.46 2.51 -17.61
CA VAL A 224 -4.21 2.40 -18.87
C VAL A 224 -4.72 0.97 -19.04
N THR A 225 -5.82 0.80 -19.76
CA THR A 225 -6.28 -0.54 -20.17
C THR A 225 -5.32 -1.15 -21.18
N ARG A 226 -5.39 -2.47 -21.38
CA ARG A 226 -4.63 -3.17 -22.43
C ARG A 226 -5.04 -2.69 -23.82
N ALA A 227 -6.33 -2.40 -24.04
CA ALA A 227 -6.82 -1.82 -25.29
C ALA A 227 -6.20 -0.43 -25.56
N THR A 228 -6.13 0.42 -24.54
CA THR A 228 -5.47 1.73 -24.63
C THR A 228 -3.97 1.59 -24.87
N ALA A 229 -3.30 0.64 -24.22
CA ALA A 229 -1.90 0.34 -24.46
C ALA A 229 -1.63 -0.12 -25.91
N ASP A 230 -2.49 -0.98 -26.48
CA ASP A 230 -2.40 -1.34 -27.90
C ASP A 230 -2.61 -0.13 -28.82
N ALA A 231 -3.55 0.76 -28.50
CA ALA A 231 -3.74 2.00 -29.25
C ALA A 231 -2.51 2.92 -29.18
N LEU A 232 -1.80 2.96 -28.04
CA LEU A 232 -0.56 3.71 -27.85
C LEU A 232 0.64 3.08 -28.59
N LEU A 233 0.65 1.76 -28.76
CA LEU A 233 1.69 1.00 -29.49
C LEU A 233 1.50 1.04 -31.01
N ALA A 234 0.25 1.12 -31.48
CA ALA A 234 -0.11 1.03 -32.89
C ALA A 234 0.64 2.00 -33.85
N PRO A 235 0.94 3.27 -33.49
CA PRO A 235 1.71 4.17 -34.36
C PRO A 235 3.11 3.65 -34.72
N ALA A 236 3.70 2.83 -33.85
CA ALA A 236 4.99 2.17 -34.06
C ALA A 236 4.86 0.80 -34.77
N GLY A 237 3.64 0.36 -35.11
CA GLY A 237 3.38 -0.95 -35.68
C GLY A 237 3.46 -2.10 -34.66
N GLU A 238 3.43 -1.80 -33.37
CA GLU A 238 3.55 -2.79 -32.29
C GLU A 238 2.18 -3.11 -31.67
N ARG A 239 2.09 -4.27 -31.01
CA ARG A 239 0.95 -4.69 -30.17
C ARG A 239 1.46 -5.45 -28.94
N LEU A 240 0.71 -5.41 -27.84
CA LEU A 240 1.07 -6.06 -26.58
C LEU A 240 1.26 -7.57 -26.76
N ALA A 241 0.32 -8.28 -27.39
CA ALA A 241 0.38 -9.74 -27.48
C ALA A 241 1.68 -10.25 -28.13
N PRO A 242 2.11 -9.79 -29.32
CA PRO A 242 3.41 -10.16 -29.89
C PRO A 242 4.63 -9.79 -29.04
N LEU A 243 4.58 -8.66 -28.33
CA LEU A 243 5.65 -8.25 -27.41
C LEU A 243 5.77 -9.23 -26.24
N LEU A 244 4.63 -9.58 -25.63
CA LEU A 244 4.55 -10.54 -24.53
C LEU A 244 5.02 -11.92 -24.97
N THR A 245 4.52 -12.44 -26.09
CA THR A 245 4.95 -13.73 -26.63
C THR A 245 6.46 -13.80 -26.81
N ARG A 246 7.10 -12.72 -27.27
CA ARG A 246 8.55 -12.66 -27.43
C ARG A 246 9.29 -12.61 -26.10
N ILE A 247 8.84 -11.80 -25.14
CA ILE A 247 9.44 -11.75 -23.79
C ILE A 247 9.37 -13.14 -23.17
N ASP A 248 8.21 -13.79 -23.23
CA ASP A 248 8.04 -15.11 -22.67
C ASP A 248 8.85 -16.15 -23.44
N ALA A 249 8.84 -16.18 -24.78
CA ALA A 249 9.59 -17.17 -25.55
C ALA A 249 11.11 -17.07 -25.36
N THR A 250 11.65 -15.85 -25.30
CA THR A 250 13.10 -15.61 -25.26
C THR A 250 13.67 -15.44 -23.85
N LEU A 251 12.82 -15.18 -22.86
CA LEU A 251 13.23 -14.72 -21.53
C LEU A 251 14.24 -13.57 -21.62
N ARG A 252 13.94 -12.59 -22.49
CA ARG A 252 14.72 -11.36 -22.64
C ARG A 252 13.80 -10.15 -22.75
N PRO A 253 14.27 -8.97 -22.31
CA PRO A 253 13.64 -7.69 -22.60
C PRO A 253 13.24 -7.55 -24.08
N ALA A 254 12.01 -7.10 -24.32
CA ALA A 254 11.54 -6.68 -25.66
C ALA A 254 11.36 -5.15 -25.74
N SER A 255 11.99 -4.44 -24.82
CA SER A 255 11.89 -2.99 -24.64
C SER A 255 12.48 -2.23 -25.82
N ARG A 256 11.82 -1.13 -26.22
CA ARG A 256 12.22 -0.30 -27.38
C ARG A 256 11.55 1.07 -27.38
N PRO A 257 12.16 2.08 -28.04
CA PRO A 257 11.47 3.31 -28.40
C PRO A 257 10.31 3.02 -29.37
N LEU A 258 9.19 3.72 -29.20
CA LEU A 258 8.03 3.56 -30.08
C LEU A 258 8.00 4.72 -31.08
N ALA A 259 8.51 4.46 -32.28
CA ALA A 259 8.52 5.46 -33.34
C ALA A 259 7.11 6.02 -33.60
N ARG A 260 7.00 7.35 -33.73
CA ARG A 260 5.73 8.07 -34.01
C ARG A 260 4.67 7.96 -32.89
N ALA A 261 4.99 7.37 -31.74
CA ALA A 261 4.14 7.37 -30.57
C ALA A 261 4.57 8.49 -29.61
N ARG A 262 3.91 9.65 -29.73
CA ARG A 262 4.07 10.77 -28.80
C ARG A 262 2.82 10.90 -27.95
N VAL A 263 2.99 11.15 -26.66
CA VAL A 263 1.90 11.19 -25.68
C VAL A 263 1.90 12.53 -24.97
N GLU A 264 0.69 13.04 -24.69
CA GLU A 264 0.44 14.08 -23.70
C GLU A 264 -0.29 13.48 -22.51
N LEU A 265 0.24 13.72 -21.31
CA LEU A 265 -0.33 13.26 -20.05
C LEU A 265 -0.36 14.43 -19.07
N ALA A 266 -1.55 14.78 -18.59
CA ALA A 266 -1.76 15.69 -17.47
C ALA A 266 -2.45 14.95 -16.34
N VAL A 267 -1.81 14.93 -15.17
CA VAL A 267 -2.35 14.39 -13.93
C VAL A 267 -2.54 15.53 -12.94
N ARG A 268 -3.77 15.66 -12.45
CA ARG A 268 -4.17 16.63 -11.43
C ARG A 268 -4.97 15.90 -10.37
N LEU A 269 -4.41 15.78 -9.17
CA LEU A 269 -5.05 15.12 -8.04
C LEU A 269 -5.34 16.12 -6.92
N ARG A 270 -6.55 16.04 -6.35
CA ARG A 270 -6.87 16.70 -5.09
C ARG A 270 -6.61 15.72 -3.97
N ARG A 271 -5.87 16.17 -2.96
CA ARG A 271 -5.45 15.37 -1.81
C ARG A 271 -6.05 16.00 -0.57
N ASP A 272 -7.15 15.43 -0.08
CA ASP A 272 -7.73 15.83 1.19
C ASP A 272 -6.95 15.20 2.33
N ALA A 273 -6.25 15.99 3.16
CA ALA A 273 -5.58 15.48 4.35
C ALA A 273 -6.59 14.70 5.22
N GLY A 274 -6.26 13.45 5.51
CA GLY A 274 -7.00 12.63 6.45
C GLY A 274 -6.29 12.59 7.79
N THR A 275 -7.04 12.37 8.86
CA THR A 275 -6.48 12.05 10.18
C THR A 275 -6.95 10.67 10.59
N THR A 276 -6.05 9.85 11.12
CA THR A 276 -6.40 8.65 11.88
C THR A 276 -5.70 8.72 13.24
N THR A 277 -5.84 7.69 14.06
CA THR A 277 -5.42 7.72 15.46
C THR A 277 -4.80 6.39 15.86
N ASN A 278 -3.61 6.39 16.45
CA ASN A 278 -3.13 5.22 17.18
C ASN A 278 -3.79 5.19 18.57
N ILE A 279 -4.13 3.99 19.06
CA ILE A 279 -4.60 3.81 20.43
C ILE A 279 -3.45 3.24 21.25
N VAL A 280 -3.01 4.00 22.26
CA VAL A 280 -1.84 3.68 23.08
C VAL A 280 -2.24 3.58 24.54
N ALA A 281 -1.88 2.47 25.17
CA ALA A 281 -2.05 2.24 26.59
C ALA A 281 -0.75 1.65 27.18
N GLU A 282 -0.58 1.82 28.49
CA GLU A 282 0.56 1.31 29.23
C GLU A 282 0.14 0.44 30.42
N LEU A 283 1.01 -0.52 30.73
CA LEU A 283 1.02 -1.27 31.99
C LEU A 283 2.37 -1.02 32.66
N PRO A 284 2.44 -0.21 33.72
CA PRO A 284 3.69 0.05 34.41
C PRO A 284 4.28 -1.26 34.96
N GLY A 285 5.56 -1.48 34.69
CA GLY A 285 6.32 -2.56 35.31
C GLY A 285 6.43 -2.37 36.83
N THR A 286 6.58 -3.47 37.55
CA THR A 286 6.72 -3.45 39.02
C THR A 286 8.17 -3.33 39.50
N ASP A 287 9.15 -3.56 38.63
CA ASP A 287 10.58 -3.42 38.94
C ASP A 287 11.05 -1.98 38.68
N PRO A 288 11.42 -1.20 39.72
CA PRO A 288 11.86 0.18 39.57
C PRO A 288 13.17 0.31 38.78
N SER A 289 14.02 -0.72 38.76
CA SER A 289 15.29 -0.70 38.03
C SER A 289 15.09 -0.74 36.52
N LEU A 290 13.98 -1.31 36.07
CA LEU A 290 13.59 -1.43 34.66
C LEU A 290 12.53 -0.40 34.24
N ALA A 291 12.23 0.59 35.07
CA ALA A 291 11.16 1.56 34.81
C ALA A 291 11.34 2.41 33.53
N ARG A 292 12.53 2.38 32.92
CA ARG A 292 12.84 3.05 31.65
C ARG A 292 12.83 2.12 30.44
N GLU A 293 12.67 0.81 30.65
CA GLU A 293 12.59 -0.18 29.59
C GLU A 293 11.15 -0.38 29.17
N VAL A 294 10.91 -0.50 27.86
CA VAL A 294 9.57 -0.60 27.29
C VAL A 294 9.50 -1.78 26.33
N VAL A 295 8.48 -2.61 26.51
CA VAL A 295 8.09 -3.64 25.53
C VAL A 295 6.85 -3.14 24.81
N VAL A 296 6.94 -2.99 23.49
CA VAL A 296 5.81 -2.55 22.65
C VAL A 296 5.16 -3.77 22.00
N VAL A 297 3.87 -3.97 22.28
CA VAL A 297 3.02 -4.95 21.59
C VAL A 297 1.99 -4.16 20.78
N GLY A 298 1.93 -4.40 19.47
CA GLY A 298 1.10 -3.61 18.56
C GLY A 298 0.41 -4.46 17.49
N ALA A 299 -0.73 -3.96 17.02
CA ALA A 299 -1.47 -4.47 15.87
C ALA A 299 -2.12 -3.29 15.14
N HIS A 300 -2.17 -3.35 13.80
CA HIS A 300 -2.99 -2.42 13.03
C HIS A 300 -4.47 -2.81 13.20
N TYR A 301 -5.37 -1.82 13.17
CA TYR A 301 -6.81 -2.05 13.34
C TYR A 301 -7.66 -1.50 12.19
N ASP A 302 -7.03 -0.77 11.25
CA ASP A 302 -7.64 -0.38 10.00
C ASP A 302 -7.73 -1.56 9.03
N ALA A 303 -8.74 -1.51 8.16
CA ALA A 303 -8.96 -2.48 7.09
C ALA A 303 -9.32 -1.77 5.77
N LEU A 304 -9.84 -2.50 4.78
CA LEU A 304 -10.02 -1.99 3.41
C LEU A 304 -11.16 -0.96 3.25
N GLY A 305 -12.08 -0.85 4.20
CA GLY A 305 -13.28 -0.01 4.04
C GLY A 305 -14.29 -0.62 3.07
N ARG A 306 -14.89 0.23 2.22
CA ARG A 306 -15.84 -0.15 1.17
C ARG A 306 -15.22 -0.29 -0.23
N THR A 307 -13.90 -0.12 -0.36
CA THR A 307 -13.23 -0.13 -1.67
C THR A 307 -12.08 -1.13 -1.71
N GLY A 308 -12.10 -2.05 -2.66
CA GLY A 308 -11.03 -3.01 -2.91
C GLY A 308 -11.54 -4.44 -3.06
N GLN A 309 -10.67 -5.35 -3.47
CA GLN A 309 -11.01 -6.77 -3.52
C GLN A 309 -11.08 -7.31 -2.08
N GLY A 310 -12.26 -7.79 -1.65
CA GLY A 310 -12.53 -8.23 -0.28
C GLY A 310 -13.04 -7.15 0.69
N SER A 311 -13.43 -5.96 0.18
CA SER A 311 -14.16 -4.97 0.98
C SER A 311 -15.63 -5.35 1.18
N LEU A 312 -16.35 -4.64 2.05
CA LEU A 312 -17.82 -4.71 2.05
C LEU A 312 -18.33 -4.35 0.66
N ASP A 313 -19.26 -5.15 0.12
CA ASP A 313 -19.91 -4.82 -1.15
C ASP A 313 -20.60 -3.45 -1.02
N ALA A 314 -20.42 -2.62 -2.05
CA ALA A 314 -20.93 -1.26 -2.09
C ALA A 314 -22.46 -1.23 -2.08
#